data_AF-A0A653IH68-F1
#
_entry.id   AF-A0A653IH68-F1
#
_cell.length_a   1.000
_cell.length_b   1.000
_cell.length_c   1.000
_cell.angle_alpha   90.00
_cell.angle_beta   90.00
_cell.angle_gamma   90.00
#
_symmetry.space_group_name_H-M   'P 1'
#
loop_
_entity.id
_entity.type
_entity.pdbx_description
1 polymer ?
#
loop_
_entity_poly.entity_id
_entity_poly.type
_entity_poly.pdbx_seq_one_letter_code
_entity_poly.pdbx_strand_id
1 'polypeptide(L)'
;MNPGHIAVFSDQARQIPYESLISYYSVLLYTQPGKCPASFEQIALTEVKEAESEHDIKLYIIDYLKRKDQIQVINHIRDGRPRAKILVIKDVVRMKGDFPYHKIRGDGVFRIFSYRPSYPNELFAEIQHLLHPEYPILKDTIAFILPIFNEEKRFGHVKEFLESLAALVSEDYIQASINFFDDASSDRSQDLLHDYRSIVMEATDTLFTVGYLEVHQVEHNTRKAGLFIEGMKNISSDYYVFVDADNSFKIEDISRLLTIAQEGYYDLVIGTKDLTIEDRGVVRRMLSFAKRNVTRPFLPKGVTDSQTGLKIINRRVVHRILPYLHVESGLAIDLELMYAAKKERLRVFQQPVTCIEREGSHVNIVKDSLAFLKTMALLYKRHH
;
A
#
# COMPACT_ATOMS: atom_id res chain seq x y z
N MET A 1 -7.97 25.81 -23.58
CA MET A 1 -8.19 25.54 -22.14
C MET A 1 -6.83 25.55 -21.48
N ASN A 2 -6.67 26.17 -20.32
CA ASN A 2 -5.40 26.12 -19.58
C ASN A 2 -5.20 24.67 -19.09
N PRO A 3 -4.17 23.94 -19.54
CA PRO A 3 -3.97 22.53 -19.19
C PRO A 3 -3.65 22.34 -17.69
N GLY A 4 -3.40 23.42 -16.96
CA GLY A 4 -2.97 23.41 -15.57
C GLY A 4 -1.45 23.55 -15.45
N HIS A 5 -0.95 23.45 -14.23
CA HIS A 5 0.45 23.71 -13.92
C HIS A 5 1.11 22.50 -13.26
N ILE A 6 2.42 22.37 -13.46
CA ILE A 6 3.28 21.45 -12.71
C ILE A 6 4.18 22.31 -11.83
N ALA A 7 4.05 22.15 -10.51
CA ALA A 7 4.89 22.86 -9.54
C ALA A 7 6.14 22.02 -9.24
N VAL A 8 7.31 22.59 -9.45
CA VAL A 8 8.61 21.96 -9.22
C VAL A 8 9.29 22.66 -8.06
N PHE A 9 9.50 21.94 -6.96
CA PHE A 9 10.23 22.39 -5.79
C PHE A 9 11.61 21.76 -5.81
N SER A 10 12.66 22.55 -6.06
CA SER A 10 14.00 22.03 -6.34
C SER A 10 15.09 22.91 -5.71
N ASP A 11 16.20 22.31 -5.28
CA ASP A 11 17.44 23.05 -4.96
C ASP A 11 18.33 23.29 -6.19
N GLN A 12 17.84 22.92 -7.38
CA GLN A 12 18.52 22.94 -8.67
C GLN A 12 19.83 22.13 -8.74
N ALA A 13 20.20 21.38 -7.70
CA ALA A 13 21.50 20.72 -7.65
C ALA A 13 21.67 19.65 -8.73
N ARG A 14 20.57 19.04 -9.20
CA ARG A 14 20.55 18.05 -10.28
C ARG A 14 20.53 18.64 -11.69
N GLN A 15 20.31 19.96 -11.84
CA GLN A 15 20.27 20.67 -13.12
C GLN A 15 19.32 20.05 -14.17
N ILE A 16 18.18 19.52 -13.71
CA ILE A 16 17.17 18.91 -14.59
C ILE A 16 16.44 20.03 -15.35
N PRO A 17 16.41 20.00 -16.69
CA PRO A 17 15.84 21.09 -17.47
C PRO A 17 14.31 20.94 -17.62
N TYR A 18 13.57 20.99 -16.50
CA TYR A 18 12.13 20.71 -16.43
C TYR A 18 11.29 21.48 -17.47
N GLU A 19 11.53 22.77 -17.65
CA GLU A 19 10.81 23.60 -18.62
C GLU A 19 10.97 23.11 -20.06
N SER A 20 12.11 22.49 -20.39
CA SER A 20 12.34 21.90 -21.72
C SER A 20 11.74 20.50 -21.87
N LEU A 21 11.62 19.76 -20.77
CA LEU A 21 11.13 18.37 -20.75
C LEU A 21 9.61 18.29 -20.64
N ILE A 22 8.98 19.30 -20.03
CA ILE A 22 7.55 19.39 -19.78
C ILE A 22 6.99 20.45 -20.74
N SER A 23 6.48 20.00 -21.88
CA SER A 23 6.03 20.91 -22.94
C SER A 23 4.53 21.21 -22.92
N TYR A 24 3.70 20.34 -22.32
CA TYR A 24 2.23 20.47 -22.35
C TYR A 24 1.66 21.29 -21.18
N TYR A 25 2.37 21.34 -20.05
CA TYR A 25 1.94 22.06 -18.85
C TYR A 25 2.88 23.21 -18.55
N SER A 26 2.34 24.30 -18.00
CA SER A 26 3.16 25.38 -17.48
C SER A 26 3.94 24.91 -16.25
N VAL A 27 5.26 25.03 -16.29
CA VAL A 27 6.13 24.68 -15.17
C VAL A 27 6.28 25.89 -14.25
N LEU A 28 5.95 25.72 -12.97
CA LEU A 28 6.19 26.70 -11.92
C LEU A 28 7.39 26.22 -11.12
N LEU A 29 8.50 26.94 -11.20
CA LEU A 29 9.77 26.49 -10.66
C LEU A 29 10.12 27.27 -9.37
N TYR A 30 10.00 26.60 -8.23
CA TYR A 30 10.31 27.11 -6.88
C TYR A 30 11.68 26.57 -6.45
N THR A 31 12.68 27.45 -6.44
CA THR A 31 14.10 27.02 -6.53
C THR A 31 14.95 27.26 -5.29
N GLN A 32 14.35 27.77 -4.22
CA GLN A 32 15.01 28.13 -2.97
C GLN A 32 16.48 28.62 -3.05
N PRO A 33 16.83 29.65 -3.86
CA PRO A 33 18.13 30.29 -3.70
C PRO A 33 17.95 31.55 -2.82
N GLY A 34 18.28 31.43 -1.53
CA GLY A 34 18.65 32.60 -0.70
C GLY A 34 17.59 33.67 -0.39
N LYS A 35 16.28 33.40 -0.52
CA LYS A 35 15.24 34.35 -0.06
C LYS A 35 15.01 34.23 1.45
N CYS A 36 15.49 35.25 2.19
CA CYS A 36 15.25 35.58 3.60
C CYS A 36 15.96 34.73 4.69
N PRO A 37 16.25 35.30 5.88
CA PRO A 37 16.86 34.60 7.03
C PRO A 37 15.90 33.61 7.73
N ALA A 38 14.90 33.12 7.00
CA ALA A 38 13.85 32.22 7.47
C ALA A 38 14.33 30.76 7.41
N SER A 39 13.75 29.89 8.25
CA SER A 39 14.03 28.45 8.16
C SER A 39 13.49 27.86 6.85
N PHE A 40 14.11 26.78 6.33
CA PHE A 40 13.63 26.04 5.15
C PHE A 40 12.11 25.78 5.19
N GLU A 41 11.62 25.46 6.38
CA GLU A 41 10.20 25.24 6.67
C GLU A 41 9.31 26.42 6.28
N GLN A 42 9.69 27.62 6.68
CA GLN A 42 8.91 28.83 6.41
C GLN A 42 8.90 29.16 4.93
N ILE A 43 10.04 28.97 4.25
CA ILE A 43 10.17 29.23 2.81
C ILE A 43 9.30 28.25 2.02
N ALA A 44 9.43 26.94 2.30
CA ALA A 44 8.61 25.91 1.68
C ALA A 44 7.11 26.17 1.88
N LEU A 45 6.72 26.63 3.07
CA LEU A 45 5.34 26.95 3.39
C LEU A 45 4.80 28.13 2.58
N THR A 46 5.63 29.15 2.34
CA THR A 46 5.24 30.27 1.49
C THR A 46 5.13 29.85 0.03
N GLU A 47 6.11 29.13 -0.51
CA GLU A 47 6.13 28.70 -1.91
C GLU A 47 4.97 27.75 -2.24
N VAL A 48 4.63 26.81 -1.34
CA VAL A 48 3.47 25.93 -1.52
C VAL A 48 2.17 26.72 -1.51
N LYS A 49 2.02 27.69 -0.59
CA LYS A 49 0.83 28.55 -0.56
C LYS A 49 0.67 29.37 -1.83
N GLU A 50 1.76 29.99 -2.31
CA GLU A 50 1.79 30.76 -3.56
C GLU A 50 1.35 29.88 -4.74
N ALA A 51 1.94 28.70 -4.87
CA ALA A 51 1.56 27.73 -5.91
C ALA A 51 0.08 27.38 -5.88
N GLU A 52 -0.48 27.16 -4.68
CA GLU A 52 -1.86 26.72 -4.52
C GLU A 52 -2.90 27.83 -4.62
N SER A 53 -2.56 29.07 -4.25
CA SER A 53 -3.48 30.20 -4.32
C SER A 53 -3.64 30.78 -5.71
N GLU A 54 -2.59 30.70 -6.53
CA GLU A 54 -2.54 31.38 -7.83
C GLU A 54 -2.75 30.42 -9.01
N HIS A 55 -2.59 29.12 -8.81
CA HIS A 55 -2.52 28.16 -9.91
C HIS A 55 -3.28 26.86 -9.64
N ASP A 56 -3.87 26.32 -10.72
CA ASP A 56 -4.41 24.96 -10.76
C ASP A 56 -3.28 23.95 -10.97
N ILE A 57 -2.69 23.49 -9.85
CA ILE A 57 -1.59 22.51 -9.84
C ILE A 57 -2.13 21.09 -10.07
N LYS A 58 -1.59 20.40 -11.08
CA LYS A 58 -1.92 19.00 -11.43
C LYS A 58 -0.93 17.98 -10.88
N LEU A 59 0.34 18.36 -10.78
CA LEU A 59 1.43 17.50 -10.28
C LEU A 59 2.44 18.36 -9.54
N TYR A 60 2.97 17.81 -8.44
CA TYR A 60 4.08 18.38 -7.69
C TYR A 60 5.33 17.53 -7.91
N ILE A 61 6.43 18.13 -8.34
CA ILE A 61 7.74 17.50 -8.45
C ILE A 61 8.62 18.00 -7.31
N ILE A 62 9.18 17.08 -6.54
CA ILE A 62 10.01 17.37 -5.36
C ILE A 62 11.43 16.88 -5.62
N ASP A 63 12.34 17.82 -5.83
CA ASP A 63 13.70 17.59 -6.29
C ASP A 63 14.73 18.29 -5.39
N TYR A 64 14.72 17.91 -4.12
CA TYR A 64 15.77 18.28 -3.15
C TYR A 64 16.79 17.15 -2.99
N LEU A 65 18.06 17.47 -2.75
CA LEU A 65 19.07 16.46 -2.37
C LEU A 65 18.81 15.89 -0.98
N LYS A 66 18.40 16.75 -0.04
CA LYS A 66 18.13 16.35 1.35
C LYS A 66 16.76 15.71 1.47
N ARG A 67 16.73 14.45 1.91
CA ARG A 67 15.48 13.68 2.08
C ARG A 67 14.53 14.28 3.11
N LYS A 68 15.06 14.89 4.18
CA LYS A 68 14.25 15.57 5.20
C LYS A 68 13.42 16.69 4.56
N ASP A 69 14.06 17.46 3.69
CA ASP A 69 13.49 18.59 2.99
C ASP A 69 12.40 18.11 2.02
N GLN A 70 12.66 17.04 1.27
CA GLN A 70 11.64 16.37 0.44
C GLN A 70 10.37 16.04 1.25
N ILE A 71 10.52 15.28 2.34
CA ILE A 71 9.38 14.83 3.17
C ILE A 71 8.63 16.00 3.78
N GLN A 72 9.34 17.05 4.19
CA GLN A 72 8.75 18.23 4.78
C GLN A 72 7.86 18.98 3.78
N VAL A 73 8.35 19.23 2.56
CA VAL A 73 7.55 19.87 1.50
C VAL A 73 6.36 19.00 1.12
N ILE A 74 6.56 17.70 0.96
CA ILE A 74 5.49 16.74 0.64
C ILE A 74 4.37 16.78 1.68
N ASN A 75 4.71 16.67 2.96
CA ASN A 75 3.72 16.69 4.02
C ASN A 75 3.00 18.04 4.09
N HIS A 76 3.71 19.14 3.81
CA HIS A 76 3.07 20.45 3.78
C HIS A 76 2.05 20.58 2.65
N ILE A 77 2.39 20.12 1.44
CA ILE A 77 1.44 20.02 0.32
C ILE A 77 0.23 19.16 0.72
N ARG A 78 0.47 18.00 1.33
CA ARG A 78 -0.60 17.06 1.69
C ARG A 78 -1.44 17.48 2.89
N ASP A 79 -0.96 18.39 3.74
CA ASP A 79 -1.77 19.00 4.79
C ASP A 79 -2.91 19.86 4.19
N GLY A 80 -2.68 20.49 3.02
CA GLY A 80 -3.70 21.24 2.26
C GLY A 80 -4.44 20.41 1.21
N ARG A 81 -3.73 19.51 0.52
CA ARG A 81 -4.25 18.66 -0.56
C ARG A 81 -3.84 17.18 -0.33
N PRO A 82 -4.57 16.41 0.50
CA PRO A 82 -4.19 15.04 0.87
C PRO A 82 -3.99 14.09 -0.32
N ARG A 83 -4.76 14.29 -1.39
CA ARG A 83 -4.73 13.52 -2.65
C ARG A 83 -3.79 14.08 -3.72
N ALA A 84 -2.93 15.06 -3.38
CA ALA A 84 -1.97 15.61 -4.34
C ALA A 84 -1.07 14.52 -4.94
N LYS A 85 -0.99 14.51 -6.27
CA LYS A 85 -0.07 13.66 -7.03
C LYS A 85 1.34 14.23 -6.89
N ILE A 86 2.27 13.38 -6.46
CA ILE A 86 3.63 13.80 -6.12
C ILE A 86 4.65 12.87 -6.78
N LEU A 87 5.61 13.47 -7.49
CA LEU A 87 6.79 12.82 -8.03
C LEU A 87 8.03 13.28 -7.26
N VAL A 88 8.73 12.36 -6.61
CA VAL A 88 10.00 12.67 -5.94
C VAL A 88 11.16 12.24 -6.80
N ILE A 89 12.08 13.17 -7.02
CA ILE A 89 13.31 12.89 -7.73
C ILE A 89 14.39 12.45 -6.74
N LYS A 90 15.02 11.32 -7.04
CA LYS A 90 16.18 10.81 -6.31
C LYS A 90 17.34 10.54 -7.26
N ASP A 91 18.52 10.38 -6.67
CA ASP A 91 19.66 9.83 -7.38
C ASP A 91 19.52 8.31 -7.51
N VAL A 92 20.21 7.73 -8.50
CA VAL A 92 20.22 6.29 -8.82
C VAL A 92 20.84 5.43 -7.68
N VAL A 93 21.23 6.03 -6.56
CA VAL A 93 21.91 5.35 -5.45
C VAL A 93 20.96 4.36 -4.74
N ARG A 94 21.41 3.10 -4.62
CA ARG A 94 20.70 2.04 -3.90
C ARG A 94 20.32 2.48 -2.47
N MET A 95 19.03 2.43 -2.15
CA MET A 95 18.53 2.64 -0.80
C MET A 95 18.91 1.42 0.07
N LYS A 96 19.90 1.57 0.95
CA LYS A 96 20.18 0.59 2.01
C LYS A 96 19.48 1.02 3.29
N GLY A 97 18.47 0.25 3.70
CA GLY A 97 17.99 0.16 5.09
C GLY A 97 17.14 1.31 5.63
N ASP A 98 17.04 2.45 4.96
CA ASP A 98 16.14 3.54 5.36
C ASP A 98 15.31 4.00 4.16
N PHE A 99 14.00 3.71 4.21
CA PHE A 99 13.00 4.21 3.27
C PHE A 99 12.21 5.31 3.99
N PRO A 100 12.67 6.57 3.98
CA PRO A 100 12.17 7.59 4.91
C PRO A 100 10.78 8.12 4.52
N TYR A 101 10.31 7.79 3.32
CA TYR A 101 8.98 8.14 2.81
C TYR A 101 7.83 7.48 3.56
N HIS A 102 8.13 6.59 4.51
CA HIS A 102 7.17 6.13 5.49
C HIS A 102 6.57 7.25 6.37
N LYS A 103 7.17 8.45 6.39
CA LYS A 103 6.65 9.62 7.12
C LYS A 103 5.73 10.50 6.28
N ILE A 104 5.52 10.15 5.01
CA ILE A 104 4.58 10.85 4.14
C ILE A 104 3.15 10.55 4.62
N ARG A 105 2.34 11.60 4.72
CA ARG A 105 0.91 11.60 5.08
C ARG A 105 0.04 11.60 3.82
N GLY A 106 -1.28 11.49 3.94
CA GLY A 106 -2.22 11.56 2.81
C GLY A 106 -2.22 10.32 1.91
N ASP A 107 -3.26 10.21 1.09
CA ASP A 107 -3.61 9.04 0.28
C ASP A 107 -3.32 9.19 -1.22
N GLY A 108 -2.97 10.40 -1.68
CA GLY A 108 -2.64 10.65 -3.08
C GLY A 108 -1.46 9.82 -3.59
N VAL A 109 -1.36 9.67 -4.91
CA VAL A 109 -0.25 8.93 -5.52
C VAL A 109 1.07 9.59 -5.20
N PHE A 110 2.00 8.72 -4.84
CA PHE A 110 3.38 9.05 -4.63
C PHE A 110 4.22 8.16 -5.53
N ARG A 111 5.17 8.76 -6.26
CA ARG A 111 6.17 8.01 -7.04
C ARG A 111 7.55 8.55 -6.76
N ILE A 112 8.53 7.66 -6.74
CA ILE A 112 9.93 8.04 -6.60
C ILE A 112 10.64 7.65 -7.90
N PHE A 113 11.24 8.64 -8.53
CA PHE A 113 11.87 8.47 -9.82
C PHE A 113 13.36 8.82 -9.77
N SER A 114 14.18 8.00 -10.43
CA SER A 114 15.61 8.23 -10.53
C SER A 114 15.94 8.85 -11.88
N TYR A 115 16.18 10.15 -11.91
CA TYR A 115 16.45 10.84 -13.16
C TYR A 115 17.78 10.40 -13.77
N ARG A 116 17.76 10.13 -15.08
CA ARG A 116 18.94 9.79 -15.87
C ARG A 116 19.05 10.77 -17.03
N PRO A 117 20.09 11.62 -17.07
CA PRO A 117 20.28 12.58 -18.16
C PRO A 117 20.33 11.94 -19.55
N SER A 118 20.81 10.70 -19.65
CA SER A 118 20.85 9.93 -20.91
C SER A 118 19.49 9.44 -21.39
N TYR A 119 18.46 9.45 -20.53
CA TYR A 119 17.11 8.96 -20.82
C TYR A 119 16.05 9.97 -20.35
N PRO A 120 16.07 11.22 -20.86
CA PRO A 120 15.18 12.28 -20.38
C PRO A 120 13.69 11.97 -20.60
N ASN A 121 13.39 11.16 -21.61
CA ASN A 121 12.02 10.74 -21.95
C ASN A 121 11.37 9.88 -20.85
N GLU A 122 12.15 9.24 -19.97
CA GLU A 122 11.61 8.46 -18.86
C GLU A 122 10.90 9.38 -17.85
N LEU A 123 11.46 10.56 -17.57
CA LEU A 123 10.81 11.54 -16.69
C LEU A 123 9.48 12.01 -17.30
N PHE A 124 9.47 12.27 -18.60
CA PHE A 124 8.25 12.65 -19.31
C PHE A 124 7.19 11.55 -19.20
N ALA A 125 7.56 10.29 -19.44
CA ALA A 125 6.65 9.16 -19.33
C ALA A 125 6.06 9.02 -17.92
N GLU A 126 6.88 9.18 -16.87
CA GLU A 126 6.40 9.15 -15.47
C GLU A 126 5.43 10.29 -15.15
N ILE A 127 5.72 11.51 -15.63
CA ILE A 127 4.83 12.66 -15.46
C ILE A 127 3.49 12.40 -16.16
N GLN A 128 3.53 11.92 -17.41
CA GLN A 128 2.32 11.57 -18.15
C GLN A 128 1.55 10.47 -17.43
N HIS A 129 2.22 9.46 -16.89
CA HIS A 129 1.57 8.38 -16.17
C HIS A 129 0.86 8.87 -14.90
N LEU A 130 1.49 9.73 -14.10
CA LEU A 130 0.85 10.29 -12.91
C LEU A 130 -0.39 11.11 -13.28
N LEU A 131 -0.32 11.90 -14.34
CA LEU A 131 -1.42 12.77 -14.78
C LEU A 131 -2.53 12.02 -15.51
N HIS A 132 -2.14 11.01 -16.29
CA HIS A 132 -2.97 10.17 -17.14
C HIS A 132 -2.68 8.70 -16.81
N PRO A 133 -3.40 8.13 -15.83
CA PRO A 133 -3.21 6.74 -15.45
C PRO A 133 -3.50 5.75 -16.60
N GLU A 134 -4.15 6.17 -17.68
CA GLU A 134 -4.36 5.41 -18.91
C GLU A 134 -3.11 5.36 -19.82
N TYR A 135 -2.10 6.19 -19.56
CA TYR A 135 -0.90 6.30 -20.38
C TYR A 135 -0.16 4.95 -20.46
N PRO A 136 0.17 4.46 -21.68
CA PRO A 136 0.64 3.10 -21.90
C PRO A 136 2.12 2.95 -21.53
N ILE A 137 2.36 2.55 -20.30
CA ILE A 137 3.65 2.04 -19.80
C ILE A 137 3.46 0.56 -19.45
N LEU A 138 4.49 -0.26 -19.62
CA LEU A 138 4.52 -1.62 -19.05
C LEU A 138 4.38 -1.48 -17.53
N LYS A 139 3.20 -1.79 -17.00
CA LYS A 139 2.87 -1.61 -15.59
C LYS A 139 2.88 -2.92 -14.85
N ASP A 140 3.15 -2.81 -13.56
CA ASP A 140 2.87 -3.86 -12.60
C ASP A 140 1.35 -3.92 -12.39
N THR A 141 0.77 -5.06 -12.77
CA THR A 141 -0.62 -5.40 -12.43
C THR A 141 -0.77 -5.56 -10.91
N ILE A 142 -1.94 -5.22 -10.36
CA ILE A 142 -2.17 -5.24 -8.90
C ILE A 142 -3.45 -6.02 -8.59
N ALA A 143 -3.40 -6.91 -7.61
CA ALA A 143 -4.56 -7.67 -7.16
C ALA A 143 -4.75 -7.46 -5.67
N PHE A 144 -5.82 -6.78 -5.30
CA PHE A 144 -6.29 -6.73 -3.92
C PHE A 144 -7.04 -8.03 -3.61
N ILE A 145 -6.64 -8.71 -2.54
CA ILE A 145 -7.19 -9.98 -2.07
C ILE A 145 -7.87 -9.74 -0.73
N LEU A 146 -9.21 -9.72 -0.73
CA LEU A 146 -10.05 -9.36 0.41
C LEU A 146 -10.79 -10.61 0.92
N PRO A 147 -10.38 -11.20 2.05
CA PRO A 147 -11.10 -12.30 2.65
C PRO A 147 -12.40 -11.81 3.30
N ILE A 148 -13.49 -12.56 3.11
CA ILE A 148 -14.80 -12.29 3.71
C ILE A 148 -15.31 -13.57 4.38
N PHE A 149 -15.84 -13.45 5.59
CA PHE A 149 -16.54 -14.54 6.26
C PHE A 149 -17.56 -14.00 7.25
N ASN A 150 -18.84 -14.28 7.00
CA ASN A 150 -19.97 -13.88 7.85
C ASN A 150 -19.93 -12.41 8.28
N GLU A 151 -19.80 -11.51 7.29
CA GLU A 151 -19.68 -10.07 7.47
C GLU A 151 -21.02 -9.32 7.33
N GLU A 152 -22.18 -10.00 7.25
CA GLU A 152 -23.48 -9.35 7.00
C GLU A 152 -23.74 -8.19 7.97
N LYS A 153 -23.50 -8.41 9.26
CA LYS A 153 -23.71 -7.39 10.31
C LYS A 153 -22.75 -6.21 10.24
N ARG A 154 -21.58 -6.42 9.63
CA ARG A 154 -20.50 -5.42 9.50
C ARG A 154 -20.36 -4.91 8.07
N PHE A 155 -21.29 -5.28 7.19
CA PHE A 155 -21.18 -5.00 5.76
C PHE A 155 -21.16 -3.50 5.44
N GLY A 156 -21.71 -2.65 6.31
CA GLY A 156 -21.56 -1.19 6.21
C GLY A 156 -20.09 -0.76 6.16
N HIS A 157 -19.25 -1.31 7.03
CA HIS A 157 -17.81 -1.03 7.02
C HIS A 157 -17.12 -1.59 5.78
N VAL A 158 -17.53 -2.80 5.35
CA VAL A 158 -17.02 -3.40 4.10
C VAL A 158 -17.33 -2.46 2.93
N LYS A 159 -18.56 -1.98 2.82
CA LYS A 159 -18.97 -1.04 1.77
C LYS A 159 -18.17 0.28 1.80
N GLU A 160 -18.01 0.91 2.96
CA GLU A 160 -17.21 2.14 3.12
C GLU A 160 -15.76 1.93 2.67
N PHE A 161 -15.17 0.79 3.06
CA PHE A 161 -13.82 0.42 2.65
C PHE A 161 -13.71 0.27 1.13
N LEU A 162 -14.71 -0.36 0.50
CA LEU A 162 -14.74 -0.57 -0.94
C LEU A 162 -14.90 0.72 -1.73
N GLU A 163 -15.78 1.62 -1.29
CA GLU A 163 -15.92 2.93 -1.94
C GLU A 163 -14.59 3.69 -1.92
N SER A 164 -13.88 3.65 -0.78
CA SER A 164 -12.59 4.29 -0.63
C SER A 164 -11.48 3.61 -1.45
N LEU A 165 -11.48 2.27 -1.50
CA LEU A 165 -10.51 1.49 -2.28
C LEU A 165 -10.76 1.63 -3.79
N ALA A 166 -12.02 1.63 -4.22
CA ALA A 166 -12.41 1.82 -5.60
C ALA A 166 -12.02 3.22 -6.09
N ALA A 167 -12.17 4.26 -5.25
CA ALA A 167 -11.69 5.60 -5.57
C ALA A 167 -10.17 5.67 -5.72
N LEU A 168 -9.40 4.92 -4.93
CA LEU A 168 -7.94 4.80 -5.13
C LEU A 168 -7.63 4.08 -6.45
N VAL A 169 -8.31 2.96 -6.73
CA VAL A 169 -8.04 2.15 -7.93
C VAL A 169 -8.39 2.91 -9.21
N SER A 170 -9.54 3.56 -9.26
CA SER A 170 -10.03 4.25 -10.47
C SER A 170 -9.21 5.50 -10.81
N GLU A 171 -8.75 6.24 -9.80
CA GLU A 171 -8.01 7.48 -10.01
C GLU A 171 -6.52 7.24 -10.30
N ASP A 172 -5.96 6.15 -9.75
CA ASP A 172 -4.50 6.02 -9.63
C ASP A 172 -3.92 4.69 -10.12
N TYR A 173 -4.71 3.61 -10.16
CA TYR A 173 -4.24 2.25 -10.46
C TYR A 173 -5.16 1.50 -11.44
N ILE A 174 -5.26 1.95 -12.68
CA ILE A 174 -6.17 1.38 -13.71
C ILE A 174 -5.96 -0.13 -13.98
N GLN A 175 -4.77 -0.70 -13.71
CA GLN A 175 -4.49 -2.14 -13.85
C GLN A 175 -4.62 -2.92 -12.53
N ALA A 176 -5.49 -2.46 -11.63
CA ALA A 176 -5.77 -3.14 -10.38
C ALA A 176 -7.13 -3.85 -10.41
N SER A 177 -7.19 -5.02 -9.78
CA SER A 177 -8.43 -5.75 -9.50
C SER A 177 -8.66 -5.90 -8.00
N ILE A 178 -9.90 -5.82 -7.57
CA ILE A 178 -10.38 -6.07 -6.21
C ILE A 178 -11.06 -7.44 -6.23
N ASN A 179 -10.49 -8.39 -5.51
CA ASN A 179 -10.91 -9.79 -5.56
C ASN A 179 -11.34 -10.21 -4.17
N PHE A 180 -12.64 -10.44 -3.99
CA PHE A 180 -13.18 -10.99 -2.76
C PHE A 180 -13.08 -12.50 -2.77
N PHE A 181 -12.74 -13.04 -1.62
CA PHE A 181 -12.77 -14.46 -1.38
C PHE A 181 -13.72 -14.74 -0.21
N ASP A 182 -14.92 -15.22 -0.53
CA ASP A 182 -15.90 -15.64 0.47
C ASP A 182 -15.54 -17.04 1.00
N ASP A 183 -15.34 -17.14 2.31
CA ASP A 183 -14.94 -18.36 3.02
C ASP A 183 -16.12 -19.29 3.35
N ALA A 184 -17.00 -19.51 2.38
CA ALA A 184 -18.27 -20.20 2.53
C ALA A 184 -19.14 -19.56 3.63
N SER A 185 -19.48 -18.27 3.47
CA SER A 185 -20.36 -17.59 4.42
C SER A 185 -21.73 -18.27 4.49
N SER A 186 -22.28 -18.33 5.70
CA SER A 186 -23.59 -18.91 6.00
C SER A 186 -24.69 -17.84 6.15
N ASP A 187 -24.32 -16.57 6.02
CA ASP A 187 -25.17 -15.40 6.15
C ASP A 187 -25.31 -14.68 4.79
N ARG A 188 -25.92 -13.48 4.76
CA ARG A 188 -26.15 -12.76 3.50
C ARG A 188 -24.92 -12.04 2.92
N SER A 189 -23.71 -12.29 3.43
CA SER A 189 -22.50 -11.60 2.97
C SER A 189 -22.28 -11.74 1.47
N GLN A 190 -22.48 -12.94 0.93
CA GLN A 190 -22.30 -13.21 -0.49
C GLN A 190 -23.32 -12.43 -1.35
N ASP A 191 -24.60 -12.48 -0.97
CA ASP A 191 -25.67 -11.74 -1.67
C ASP A 191 -25.37 -10.25 -1.69
N LEU A 192 -24.96 -9.68 -0.55
CA LEU A 192 -24.63 -8.26 -0.41
C LEU A 192 -23.43 -7.85 -1.29
N LEU A 193 -22.42 -8.72 -1.44
CA LEU A 193 -21.30 -8.48 -2.36
C LEU A 193 -21.75 -8.51 -3.82
N HIS A 194 -22.62 -9.45 -4.19
CA HIS A 194 -23.16 -9.53 -5.56
C HIS A 194 -24.05 -8.32 -5.89
N ASP A 195 -24.88 -7.88 -4.95
CA ASP A 195 -25.69 -6.66 -5.09
C ASP A 195 -24.78 -5.44 -5.31
N TYR A 196 -23.74 -5.27 -4.47
CA TYR A 196 -22.78 -4.18 -4.61
C TYR A 196 -22.05 -4.23 -5.96
N ARG A 197 -21.57 -5.41 -6.38
CA ARG A 197 -20.92 -5.58 -7.68
C ARG A 197 -21.84 -5.17 -8.82
N SER A 198 -23.11 -5.55 -8.77
CA SER A 198 -24.09 -5.22 -9.81
C SER A 198 -24.30 -3.71 -9.91
N ILE A 199 -24.46 -3.03 -8.77
CA ILE A 199 -24.60 -1.56 -8.71
C ILE A 199 -23.39 -0.87 -9.34
N VAL A 200 -22.18 -1.30 -8.99
CA VAL A 200 -20.99 -0.63 -9.51
C VAL A 200 -20.77 -0.96 -11.00
N MET A 201 -21.08 -2.19 -11.45
CA MET A 201 -21.04 -2.54 -12.88
C MET A 201 -22.04 -1.72 -13.71
N GLU A 202 -23.24 -1.48 -13.19
CA GLU A 202 -24.25 -0.62 -13.84
C GLU A 202 -23.82 0.85 -13.91
N ALA A 203 -23.06 1.32 -12.92
CA ALA A 203 -22.55 2.69 -12.87
C ALA A 203 -21.33 2.92 -13.79
N THR A 204 -20.67 1.86 -14.28
CA THR A 204 -19.45 1.97 -15.10
C THR A 204 -19.74 1.78 -16.59
N ASP A 205 -19.78 2.89 -17.35
CA ASP A 205 -20.11 2.91 -18.79
C ASP A 205 -18.90 2.67 -19.73
N THR A 206 -17.73 2.25 -19.22
CA THR A 206 -16.49 2.20 -20.02
C THR A 206 -15.93 0.79 -20.21
N LEU A 207 -15.74 0.45 -21.49
CA LEU A 207 -15.09 -0.75 -22.07
C LEU A 207 -13.67 -1.07 -21.53
N PHE A 208 -13.06 -0.17 -20.76
CA PHE A 208 -11.70 -0.35 -20.19
C PHE A 208 -11.69 -0.96 -18.79
N THR A 209 -12.87 -1.22 -18.21
CA THR A 209 -13.00 -1.74 -16.83
C THR A 209 -13.13 -3.26 -16.83
N VAL A 210 -12.15 -3.96 -17.39
CA VAL A 210 -12.12 -5.43 -17.37
C VAL A 210 -11.77 -5.89 -15.95
N GLY A 211 -12.76 -6.35 -15.18
CA GLY A 211 -12.54 -7.14 -13.96
C GLY A 211 -12.01 -6.40 -12.73
N TYR A 212 -12.43 -5.15 -12.47
CA TYR A 212 -12.00 -4.43 -11.27
C TYR A 212 -12.58 -5.00 -9.97
N LEU A 213 -13.67 -5.77 -10.03
CA LEU A 213 -14.32 -6.38 -8.87
C LEU A 213 -14.80 -7.81 -9.17
N GLU A 214 -14.10 -8.78 -8.59
CA GLU A 214 -14.44 -10.20 -8.70
C GLU A 214 -14.80 -10.78 -7.33
N VAL A 215 -15.76 -11.70 -7.34
CA VAL A 215 -16.19 -12.43 -6.14
C VAL A 215 -15.92 -13.91 -6.38
N HIS A 216 -15.02 -14.46 -5.58
CA HIS A 216 -14.65 -15.86 -5.56
C HIS A 216 -15.26 -16.51 -4.32
N GLN A 217 -15.65 -17.77 -4.43
CA GLN A 217 -16.18 -18.55 -3.33
C GLN A 217 -15.38 -19.85 -3.22
N VAL A 218 -15.04 -20.23 -1.99
CA VAL A 218 -14.51 -21.56 -1.68
C VAL A 218 -15.65 -22.47 -1.20
N GLU A 219 -15.58 -23.76 -1.52
CA GLU A 219 -16.65 -24.73 -1.20
C GLU A 219 -16.84 -24.95 0.31
N HIS A 220 -15.78 -24.77 1.09
CA HIS A 220 -15.74 -25.02 2.52
C HIS A 220 -14.95 -23.94 3.23
N ASN A 221 -15.26 -23.71 4.52
CA ASN A 221 -14.50 -22.76 5.34
C ASN A 221 -13.05 -23.24 5.51
N THR A 222 -12.13 -22.51 4.90
CA THR A 222 -10.67 -22.73 4.92
C THR A 222 -9.92 -21.66 5.71
N ARG A 223 -10.65 -20.67 6.24
CA ARG A 223 -10.13 -19.49 6.92
C ARG A 223 -9.18 -18.69 6.02
N LYS A 224 -8.57 -17.67 6.62
CA LYS A 224 -7.62 -16.77 5.96
C LYS A 224 -6.54 -17.50 5.13
N ALA A 225 -6.05 -18.67 5.59
CA ALA A 225 -5.05 -19.45 4.87
C ALA A 225 -5.48 -19.87 3.48
N GLY A 226 -6.66 -20.51 3.36
CA GLY A 226 -7.14 -21.01 2.07
C GLY A 226 -7.36 -19.87 1.09
N LEU A 227 -8.00 -18.79 1.52
CA LEU A 227 -8.25 -17.62 0.68
C LEU A 227 -6.96 -16.95 0.18
N PHE A 228 -5.94 -16.85 1.04
CA PHE A 228 -4.65 -16.29 0.65
C PHE A 228 -3.95 -17.15 -0.40
N ILE A 229 -3.94 -18.48 -0.18
CA ILE A 229 -3.34 -19.45 -1.10
C ILE A 229 -4.11 -19.45 -2.43
N GLU A 230 -5.44 -19.40 -2.39
CA GLU A 230 -6.30 -19.38 -3.57
C GLU A 230 -6.06 -18.13 -4.42
N GLY A 231 -6.00 -16.96 -3.79
CA GLY A 231 -5.67 -15.71 -4.45
C GLY A 231 -4.29 -15.74 -5.12
N MET A 232 -3.27 -16.26 -4.42
CA MET A 232 -1.92 -16.39 -4.98
C MET A 232 -1.82 -17.40 -6.14
N LYS A 233 -2.67 -18.42 -6.17
CA LYS A 233 -2.65 -19.47 -7.21
C LYS A 233 -3.41 -19.06 -8.47
N ASN A 234 -4.57 -18.45 -8.31
CA ASN A 234 -5.51 -18.26 -9.42
C ASN A 234 -5.50 -16.86 -10.01
N ILE A 235 -4.99 -15.86 -9.28
CA ILE A 235 -4.88 -14.50 -9.79
C ILE A 235 -3.45 -14.28 -10.28
N SER A 236 -3.30 -13.84 -11.52
CA SER A 236 -2.01 -13.43 -12.08
C SER A 236 -1.86 -11.93 -11.95
N SER A 237 -0.99 -11.48 -11.06
CA SER A 237 -0.75 -10.06 -10.82
C SER A 237 0.68 -9.81 -10.36
N ASP A 238 1.31 -8.69 -10.71
CA ASP A 238 2.69 -8.38 -10.31
C ASP A 238 2.83 -8.04 -8.83
N TYR A 239 1.78 -7.47 -8.22
CA TYR A 239 1.65 -7.30 -6.77
C TYR A 239 0.33 -7.85 -6.24
N TYR A 240 0.41 -8.61 -5.15
CA TYR A 240 -0.73 -9.11 -4.40
C TYR A 240 -0.85 -8.30 -3.10
N VAL A 241 -1.96 -7.58 -2.94
CA VAL A 241 -2.26 -6.78 -1.74
C VAL A 241 -3.30 -7.53 -0.91
N PHE A 242 -2.85 -8.17 0.16
CA PHE A 242 -3.73 -8.77 1.16
C PHE A 242 -4.15 -7.72 2.16
N VAL A 243 -5.45 -7.57 2.36
CA VAL A 243 -6.02 -6.62 3.33
C VAL A 243 -7.37 -7.11 3.82
N ASP A 244 -7.65 -6.94 5.11
CA ASP A 244 -8.96 -7.27 5.68
C ASP A 244 -10.00 -6.27 5.18
N ALA A 245 -11.20 -6.74 4.83
CA ALA A 245 -12.22 -5.92 4.19
C ALA A 245 -13.04 -5.04 5.16
N ASP A 246 -12.81 -5.13 6.47
CA ASP A 246 -13.66 -4.56 7.53
C ASP A 246 -13.35 -3.07 7.85
N ASN A 247 -12.72 -2.36 6.93
CA ASN A 247 -12.28 -0.96 7.12
C ASN A 247 -11.38 -0.76 8.37
N SER A 248 -10.55 -1.76 8.70
CA SER A 248 -9.57 -1.68 9.79
C SER A 248 -8.31 -0.92 9.40
N PHE A 249 -7.97 -0.84 8.11
CA PHE A 249 -6.78 -0.17 7.60
C PHE A 249 -7.16 1.08 6.81
N LYS A 250 -6.40 2.16 7.00
CA LYS A 250 -6.59 3.39 6.21
C LYS A 250 -6.10 3.19 4.78
N ILE A 251 -6.81 3.76 3.80
CA ILE A 251 -6.38 3.78 2.39
C ILE A 251 -5.01 4.44 2.23
N GLU A 252 -4.71 5.47 3.02
CA GLU A 252 -3.39 6.12 3.09
C GLU A 252 -2.25 5.10 3.33
N ASP A 253 -2.45 4.17 4.26
CA ASP A 253 -1.47 3.15 4.59
C ASP A 253 -1.29 2.15 3.44
N ILE A 254 -2.39 1.77 2.78
CA ILE A 254 -2.37 0.86 1.63
C ILE A 254 -1.60 1.49 0.46
N SER A 255 -1.96 2.72 0.07
CA SER A 255 -1.31 3.47 -1.03
C SER A 255 0.20 3.63 -0.79
N ARG A 256 0.58 3.95 0.45
CA ARG A 256 1.97 4.09 0.86
C ARG A 256 2.76 2.78 0.81
N LEU A 257 2.22 1.70 1.36
CA LEU A 257 2.87 0.39 1.32
C LEU A 257 3.02 -0.13 -0.11
N LEU A 258 2.03 0.12 -0.96
CA LEU A 258 2.05 -0.28 -2.36
C LEU A 258 3.14 0.46 -3.12
N THR A 259 3.26 1.76 -2.89
CA THR A 259 4.36 2.56 -3.44
C THR A 259 5.73 2.02 -3.00
N ILE A 260 5.89 1.67 -1.71
CA ILE A 260 7.14 1.06 -1.19
C ILE A 260 7.45 -0.25 -1.92
N ALA A 261 6.42 -1.07 -2.18
CA ALA A 261 6.59 -2.35 -2.85
C ALA A 261 7.01 -2.16 -4.33
N GLN A 262 6.40 -1.20 -5.02
CA GLN A 262 6.66 -0.87 -6.42
C GLN A 262 8.09 -0.37 -6.70
N GLU A 263 8.80 0.12 -5.68
CA GLU A 263 10.23 0.43 -5.79
C GLU A 263 11.11 -0.80 -6.05
N GLY A 264 10.60 -2.02 -5.82
CA GLY A 264 11.30 -3.28 -6.10
C GLY A 264 12.48 -3.62 -5.17
N TYR A 265 12.73 -2.79 -4.14
CA TYR A 265 13.77 -3.05 -3.13
C TYR A 265 13.38 -4.14 -2.14
N TYR A 266 12.09 -4.37 -1.94
CA TYR A 266 11.57 -5.36 -1.01
C TYR A 266 10.75 -6.38 -1.78
N ASP A 267 10.88 -7.63 -1.36
CA ASP A 267 10.13 -8.75 -1.93
C ASP A 267 8.74 -8.83 -1.28
N LEU A 268 8.64 -8.34 -0.04
CA LEU A 268 7.44 -8.32 0.78
C LEU A 268 7.42 -7.04 1.63
N VAL A 269 6.29 -6.34 1.62
CA VAL A 269 6.04 -5.17 2.46
C VAL A 269 4.87 -5.48 3.37
N ILE A 270 5.02 -5.29 4.68
CA ILE A 270 3.97 -5.60 5.66
C ILE A 270 3.68 -4.41 6.55
N GLY A 271 2.42 -4.26 6.94
CA GLY A 271 2.05 -3.37 8.03
C GLY A 271 2.53 -3.91 9.38
N THR A 272 2.70 -3.04 10.36
CA THR A 272 2.71 -3.38 11.79
C THR A 272 1.79 -2.43 12.51
N LYS A 273 1.04 -2.94 13.48
CA LYS A 273 0.21 -2.07 14.31
C LYS A 273 1.11 -1.09 15.05
N ASP A 274 0.80 0.21 14.94
CA ASP A 274 1.47 1.24 15.71
C ASP A 274 1.03 1.13 17.19
N LEU A 275 1.97 0.73 18.04
CA LEU A 275 1.70 0.53 19.47
C LEU A 275 1.57 1.86 20.24
N THR A 276 1.88 3.00 19.61
CA THR A 276 1.84 4.32 20.25
C THR A 276 0.49 5.02 20.12
N ILE A 277 -0.35 4.59 19.17
CA ILE A 277 -1.61 5.26 18.81
C ILE A 277 -2.82 4.66 19.55
N GLU A 278 -2.76 3.38 19.94
CA GLU A 278 -3.92 2.70 20.53
C GLU A 278 -3.84 2.63 22.07
N ASP A 279 -4.90 3.12 22.72
CA ASP A 279 -5.18 2.91 24.15
C ASP A 279 -5.67 1.47 24.39
N ARG A 280 -4.78 0.50 24.12
CA ARG A 280 -5.05 -0.90 24.42
C ARG A 280 -4.86 -1.13 25.92
N GLY A 281 -5.88 -1.74 26.55
CA GLY A 281 -5.77 -2.22 27.93
C GLY A 281 -4.50 -3.04 28.18
N VAL A 282 -3.89 -2.86 29.36
CA VAL A 282 -2.57 -3.39 29.75
C VAL A 282 -2.41 -4.89 29.42
N VAL A 283 -3.45 -5.69 29.68
CA VAL A 283 -3.46 -7.13 29.43
C VAL A 283 -3.23 -7.46 27.95
N ARG A 284 -3.90 -6.75 27.04
CA ARG A 284 -3.77 -7.00 25.60
C ARG A 284 -2.40 -6.60 25.09
N ARG A 285 -1.83 -5.51 25.62
CA ARG A 285 -0.45 -5.09 25.32
C ARG A 285 0.56 -6.16 25.76
N MET A 286 0.39 -6.73 26.95
CA MET A 286 1.22 -7.83 27.43
C MET A 286 1.09 -9.10 26.57
N LEU A 287 -0.13 -9.50 26.20
CA LEU A 287 -0.36 -10.64 25.33
C LEU A 287 0.26 -10.44 23.94
N SER A 288 0.09 -9.27 23.33
CA SER A 288 0.73 -8.92 22.07
C SER A 288 2.26 -8.95 22.19
N PHE A 289 2.81 -8.43 23.27
CA PHE A 289 4.26 -8.48 23.52
C PHE A 289 4.78 -9.91 23.66
N ALA A 290 4.14 -10.75 24.48
CA ALA A 290 4.51 -12.15 24.64
C ALA A 290 4.46 -12.90 23.30
N LYS A 291 3.39 -12.71 22.53
CA LYS A 291 3.21 -13.32 21.21
C LYS A 291 4.29 -12.91 20.21
N ARG A 292 4.65 -11.62 20.17
CA ARG A 292 5.74 -11.10 19.32
C ARG A 292 7.09 -11.71 19.69
N ASN A 293 7.38 -11.90 20.97
CA ASN A 293 8.63 -12.54 21.41
C ASN A 293 8.69 -14.02 21.03
N VAL A 294 7.60 -14.75 21.26
CA VAL A 294 7.51 -16.18 20.97
C VAL A 294 7.58 -16.46 19.46
N THR A 295 7.04 -15.57 18.62
CA THR A 295 7.08 -15.72 17.15
C THR A 295 8.39 -15.25 16.52
N ARG A 296 9.17 -14.39 17.20
CA ARG A 296 10.41 -13.77 16.68
C ARG A 296 11.40 -14.75 16.04
N PRO A 297 11.64 -15.97 16.57
CA PRO A 297 12.56 -16.93 15.94
C PRO A 297 12.11 -17.38 14.55
N PHE A 298 10.84 -17.24 14.19
CA PHE A 298 10.31 -17.64 12.89
C PHE A 298 10.31 -16.51 11.86
N LEU A 299 10.64 -15.27 12.27
CA LEU A 299 10.51 -14.10 11.42
C LEU A 299 11.81 -13.75 10.68
N PRO A 300 11.73 -13.08 9.52
CA PRO A 300 12.88 -12.44 8.88
C PRO A 300 13.55 -11.42 9.80
N LYS A 301 14.84 -11.17 9.59
CA LYS A 301 15.58 -10.17 10.37
C LYS A 301 14.93 -8.79 10.20
N GLY A 302 14.68 -8.10 11.30
CA GLY A 302 14.06 -6.77 11.31
C GLY A 302 12.53 -6.78 11.41
N VAL A 303 11.89 -7.94 11.26
CA VAL A 303 10.43 -8.09 11.42
C VAL A 303 10.09 -8.45 12.86
N THR A 304 9.13 -7.75 13.44
CA THR A 304 8.67 -7.96 14.83
C THR A 304 7.21 -8.35 14.95
N ASP A 305 6.43 -8.21 13.88
CA ASP A 305 5.00 -8.54 13.85
C ASP A 305 4.71 -9.33 12.59
N SER A 306 4.16 -10.53 12.74
CA SER A 306 3.76 -11.37 11.60
C SER A 306 2.31 -11.13 11.19
N GLN A 307 1.44 -10.64 12.08
CA GLN A 307 0.00 -10.93 12.06
C GLN A 307 -0.89 -9.77 11.64
N THR A 308 -0.32 -8.82 10.93
CA THR A 308 -1.08 -7.70 10.37
C THR A 308 -1.88 -8.13 9.15
N GLY A 309 -3.13 -7.68 9.06
CA GLY A 309 -3.98 -7.94 7.89
C GLY A 309 -3.43 -7.38 6.58
N LEU A 310 -2.65 -6.30 6.63
CA LEU A 310 -2.12 -5.60 5.46
C LEU A 310 -0.72 -6.09 5.04
N LYS A 311 -0.62 -6.72 3.87
CA LYS A 311 0.62 -7.24 3.27
C LYS A 311 0.64 -7.09 1.76
N ILE A 312 1.80 -6.78 1.19
CA ILE A 312 2.00 -6.62 -0.26
C ILE A 312 3.16 -7.51 -0.71
N ILE A 313 2.86 -8.45 -1.59
CA ILE A 313 3.80 -9.49 -2.06
C ILE A 313 4.08 -9.29 -3.54
N ASN A 314 5.36 -9.28 -3.93
CA ASN A 314 5.73 -9.27 -5.33
C ASN A 314 5.57 -10.68 -5.96
N ARG A 315 4.98 -10.78 -7.16
CA ARG A 315 4.79 -12.04 -7.89
C ARG A 315 6.05 -12.88 -8.01
N ARG A 316 7.21 -12.23 -8.15
CA ARG A 316 8.52 -12.88 -8.27
C ARG A 316 8.89 -13.73 -7.06
N VAL A 317 8.19 -13.59 -5.92
CA VAL A 317 8.42 -14.44 -4.74
C VAL A 317 7.23 -15.31 -4.36
N VAL A 318 6.05 -15.09 -4.94
CA VAL A 318 4.84 -15.90 -4.67
C VAL A 318 5.09 -17.40 -4.91
N HIS A 319 5.67 -17.76 -6.06
CA HIS A 319 6.01 -19.15 -6.38
C HIS A 319 7.05 -19.78 -5.43
N ARG A 320 7.88 -18.97 -4.77
CA ARG A 320 8.88 -19.43 -3.80
C ARG A 320 8.27 -19.65 -2.42
N ILE A 321 7.28 -18.84 -2.03
CA ILE A 321 6.63 -18.95 -0.72
C ILE A 321 5.49 -19.97 -0.71
N LEU A 322 4.74 -20.10 -1.82
CA LEU A 322 3.56 -20.97 -1.92
C LEU A 322 3.80 -22.42 -1.44
N PRO A 323 4.93 -23.08 -1.77
CA PRO A 323 5.20 -24.45 -1.31
C PRO A 323 5.30 -24.61 0.22
N TYR A 324 5.52 -23.51 0.94
CA TYR A 324 5.61 -23.51 2.39
C TYR A 324 4.27 -23.25 3.08
N LEU A 325 3.24 -22.83 2.35
CA LEU A 325 1.95 -22.40 2.90
C LEU A 325 0.94 -23.56 2.93
N HIS A 326 0.24 -23.68 4.05
CA HIS A 326 -0.71 -24.76 4.29
C HIS A 326 -2.08 -24.20 4.66
N VAL A 327 -3.14 -24.74 4.07
CA VAL A 327 -4.52 -24.34 4.37
C VAL A 327 -4.85 -24.64 5.84
N GLU A 328 -4.29 -25.71 6.38
CA GLU A 328 -4.45 -26.16 7.77
C GLU A 328 -3.93 -25.16 8.80
N SER A 329 -3.07 -24.21 8.39
CA SER A 329 -2.59 -23.13 9.26
C SER A 329 -3.72 -22.15 9.63
N GLY A 330 -4.79 -22.08 8.84
CA GLY A 330 -5.94 -21.22 9.09
C GLY A 330 -5.54 -19.76 9.38
N LEU A 331 -5.84 -19.25 10.58
CA LEU A 331 -5.49 -17.88 10.98
C LEU A 331 -3.97 -17.68 11.21
N ALA A 332 -3.19 -18.75 11.31
CA ALA A 332 -1.74 -18.69 11.51
C ALA A 332 -0.95 -18.55 10.20
N ILE A 333 -1.61 -18.46 9.05
CA ILE A 333 -0.97 -18.32 7.73
C ILE A 333 0.03 -17.17 7.68
N ASP A 334 -0.29 -16.07 8.36
CA ASP A 334 0.57 -14.89 8.47
C ASP A 334 1.96 -15.22 9.06
N LEU A 335 2.02 -16.14 10.03
CA LEU A 335 3.27 -16.62 10.60
C LEU A 335 4.02 -17.54 9.61
N GLU A 336 3.30 -18.45 8.95
CA GLU A 336 3.88 -19.37 7.97
C GLU A 336 4.44 -18.62 6.75
N LEU A 337 3.76 -17.55 6.32
CA LEU A 337 4.23 -16.62 5.30
C LEU A 337 5.55 -15.94 5.71
N MET A 338 5.64 -15.43 6.95
CA MET A 338 6.89 -14.84 7.44
C MET A 338 8.01 -15.88 7.57
N TYR A 339 7.67 -17.09 7.99
CA TYR A 339 8.61 -18.20 8.07
C TYR A 339 9.15 -18.58 6.69
N ALA A 340 8.29 -18.69 5.68
CA ALA A 340 8.67 -18.92 4.29
C ALA A 340 9.59 -17.80 3.80
N ALA A 341 9.23 -16.54 4.05
CA ALA A 341 10.06 -15.39 3.72
C ALA A 341 11.44 -15.44 4.38
N LYS A 342 11.52 -15.91 5.63
CA LYS A 342 12.79 -16.11 6.34
C LYS A 342 13.63 -17.21 5.69
N LYS A 343 13.03 -18.36 5.40
CA LYS A 343 13.72 -19.51 4.76
C LYS A 343 14.25 -19.16 3.37
N GLU A 344 13.46 -18.45 2.60
CA GLU A 344 13.80 -17.96 1.25
C GLU A 344 14.70 -16.71 1.26
N ARG A 345 15.08 -16.21 2.44
CA ARG A 345 15.93 -15.02 2.65
C ARG A 345 15.40 -13.78 1.93
N LEU A 346 14.09 -13.62 1.93
CA LEU A 346 13.42 -12.50 1.28
C LEU A 346 13.67 -11.18 2.03
N ARG A 347 13.72 -10.09 1.27
CA ARG A 347 13.82 -8.73 1.79
C ARG A 347 12.44 -8.27 2.23
N VAL A 348 12.19 -8.33 3.53
CA VAL A 348 10.91 -7.91 4.12
C VAL A 348 11.04 -6.54 4.75
N PHE A 349 10.16 -5.61 4.35
CA PHE A 349 10.02 -4.31 4.99
C PHE A 349 8.78 -4.28 5.87
N GLN A 350 8.93 -3.78 7.09
CA GLN A 350 7.83 -3.66 8.04
C GLN A 350 7.60 -2.19 8.38
N GLN A 351 6.36 -1.73 8.20
CA GLN A 351 5.98 -0.34 8.33
C GLN A 351 4.84 -0.14 9.33
N PRO A 352 4.96 0.76 10.33
CA PRO A 352 3.83 1.15 11.16
C PRO A 352 2.65 1.67 10.35
N VAL A 353 1.46 1.12 10.62
CA VAL A 353 0.18 1.49 10.01
C VAL A 353 -0.88 1.69 11.09
N THR A 354 -1.87 2.52 10.77
CA THR A 354 -3.03 2.71 11.63
C THR A 354 -3.96 1.52 11.46
N CYS A 355 -4.26 0.83 12.56
CA CYS A 355 -5.24 -0.25 12.61
C CYS A 355 -6.35 0.19 13.55
N ILE A 356 -7.59 0.24 13.06
CA ILE A 356 -8.76 0.51 13.90
C ILE A 356 -9.32 -0.84 14.35
N GLU A 357 -9.63 -0.98 15.63
CA GLU A 357 -10.30 -2.18 16.11
C GLU A 357 -11.81 -2.10 15.87
N ARG A 358 -12.36 -3.12 15.22
CA ARG A 358 -13.80 -3.27 15.02
C ARG A 358 -14.35 -4.36 15.94
N GLU A 359 -15.49 -4.11 16.56
CA GLU A 359 -16.19 -5.08 17.39
C GLU A 359 -16.80 -6.21 16.55
N GLY A 360 -17.06 -7.37 17.17
CA GLY A 360 -17.71 -8.50 16.49
C GLY A 360 -16.76 -9.46 15.76
N SER A 361 -15.48 -9.51 16.14
CA SER A 361 -14.52 -10.45 15.55
C SER A 361 -14.93 -11.91 15.76
N HIS A 362 -14.93 -12.70 14.68
CA HIS A 362 -15.24 -14.14 14.67
C HIS A 362 -14.11 -15.04 15.24
N VAL A 363 -13.16 -14.46 15.97
CA VAL A 363 -12.00 -15.15 16.54
C VAL A 363 -12.37 -15.80 17.87
N ASN A 364 -12.29 -17.13 17.93
CA ASN A 364 -12.45 -17.88 19.17
C ASN A 364 -11.09 -17.95 19.88
N ILE A 365 -10.92 -17.14 20.93
CA ILE A 365 -9.65 -16.94 21.64
C ILE A 365 -8.95 -18.27 22.00
N VAL A 366 -9.68 -19.25 22.55
CA VAL A 366 -9.08 -20.50 23.04
C VAL A 366 -8.70 -21.41 21.87
N LYS A 367 -9.65 -21.68 20.97
CA LYS A 367 -9.43 -22.58 19.83
C LYS A 367 -8.34 -22.04 18.90
N ASP A 368 -8.36 -20.74 18.64
CA ASP A 368 -7.43 -20.11 17.71
C ASP A 368 -6.03 -19.99 18.33
N SER A 369 -5.93 -19.80 19.65
CA SER A 369 -4.64 -19.84 20.34
C SER A 369 -4.01 -21.24 20.30
N LEU A 370 -4.80 -22.30 20.49
CA LEU A 370 -4.30 -23.68 20.39
C LEU A 370 -3.87 -24.04 18.96
N ALA A 371 -4.66 -23.66 17.96
CA ALA A 371 -4.30 -23.85 16.55
C ALA A 371 -3.01 -23.08 16.18
N PHE A 372 -2.86 -21.86 16.72
CA PHE A 372 -1.65 -21.07 16.54
C PHE A 372 -0.42 -21.75 17.15
N LEU A 373 -0.51 -22.23 18.38
CA LEU A 373 0.59 -22.97 19.04
C LEU A 373 0.94 -24.27 18.31
N LYS A 374 -0.05 -25.00 17.81
CA LYS A 374 0.16 -26.19 16.98
C LYS A 374 0.96 -25.84 15.71
N THR A 375 0.58 -24.75 15.04
CA THR A 375 1.29 -24.25 13.85
C THR A 375 2.73 -23.90 14.21
N MET A 376 2.96 -23.21 15.33
CA MET A 376 4.31 -22.91 15.80
C MET A 376 5.16 -24.16 16.04
N ALA A 377 4.61 -25.19 16.67
CA ALA A 377 5.31 -26.45 16.92
C ALA A 377 5.67 -27.17 15.60
N LEU A 378 4.76 -27.15 14.62
CA LEU A 378 5.01 -27.69 13.28
C LEU A 378 6.13 -26.92 12.56
N LEU A 379 6.09 -25.59 12.60
CA LEU A 379 7.14 -24.75 12.03
C LEU A 379 8.48 -24.98 12.73
N TYR A 380 8.50 -25.17 14.05
CA TYR A 380 9.72 -25.48 14.80
C TYR A 380 10.34 -26.82 14.36
N LYS A 381 9.52 -27.86 14.20
CA LYS A 381 9.95 -29.17 13.69
C LYS A 381 10.44 -29.12 12.23
N ARG A 382 10.01 -28.12 11.45
CA ARG A 382 10.49 -27.87 10.08
C ARG A 382 11.74 -26.96 10.06
N HIS A 383 12.01 -26.25 11.16
CA HIS A 383 13.11 -25.30 11.25
C HIS A 383 14.42 -25.99 11.64
N HIS A 384 14.34 -26.99 12.51
CA HIS A 384 15.39 -27.91 12.94
C HIS A 384 15.27 -29.24 12.20
#